data_AF-A0A959SYR6-F1
#
_entry.id   AF-A0A959SYR6-F1
#
_cell.length_a   1.000
_cell.length_b   1.000
_cell.length_c   1.000
_cell.angle_alpha   90.00
_cell.angle_beta   90.00
_cell.angle_gamma   90.00
#
_symmetry.space_group_name_H-M   'P 1'
#
loop_
_entity.id
_entity.type
_entity.pdbx_description
1 polymer ?
#
loop_
_entity_poly.entity_id
_entity_poly.type
_entity_poly.pdbx_seq_one_letter_code
_entity_poly.pdbx_strand_id
1 'polypeptide(L)'
;MSRNRLFSFSLIIKIILAVQGIAWLSSCSVVPRNYPKNTPFVYDYNIHVEEEPEHYEKSKLESGLKNQLDDSIRVRTVRKFFAKGFFNRPVLDKPPVYKNENADRSVIYMRSLLNSLGFFRDSVWYDTSLVAKGDDQLRTIVNFHISPGKLVTLDTVKYNFGKTELQPITDSAKEEAIIKKGDPFAKVTISQELDRLVSLYRDNGYMQFTREELIGLWDTLNPAILNPTLDPFEQIAILDSIRKSRINPKAILEIRFKPGFDSSRIKKFYTGDITVIPDFNYFTDTTGLQRKNEFIDGIHISYFKKLFRPKILPPNIYFRKGDVYSQQNINKTINRFNVLESWRLVSIDEKIRPDQDTADFTIKLSPARKYSFTANLEGSRNNNAFSGNLLGIAVNVGLQNRNFAKSADQSITNIRYNIETGKDTVAGVSFIQTNQLILSHTIYIPRPVLIKRLVPEKYRNNVRTSFAINIGSTQRRQLYNLSTFNTSWGYELQ
;
A
#
# COMPACT_ATOMS: atom_id res chain seq x y z
N MET A 1 -47.20 -0.96 51.63
CA MET A 1 -46.34 0.18 52.03
C MET A 1 -44.88 -0.23 51.87
N SER A 2 -44.29 -0.05 50.69
CA SER A 2 -42.88 -0.36 50.43
C SER A 2 -42.00 0.85 50.77
N ARG A 3 -41.05 0.65 51.69
CA ARG A 3 -39.99 1.61 52.05
C ARG A 3 -39.04 1.80 50.87
N ASN A 4 -38.98 3.03 50.37
CA ASN A 4 -37.93 3.54 49.48
C ASN A 4 -36.54 3.37 50.11
N ARG A 5 -35.61 2.71 49.42
CA ARG A 5 -34.17 2.82 49.71
C ARG A 5 -33.60 3.97 48.89
N LEU A 6 -33.38 5.09 49.59
CA LEU A 6 -32.58 6.22 49.13
C LEU A 6 -31.18 5.72 48.77
N PHE A 7 -30.79 5.85 47.50
CA PHE A 7 -29.38 5.82 47.11
C PHE A 7 -28.68 6.95 47.88
N SER A 8 -27.75 6.57 48.74
CA SER A 8 -26.98 7.51 49.56
C SER A 8 -26.27 8.52 48.66
N PHE A 9 -26.67 9.78 48.77
CA PHE A 9 -26.10 10.95 48.09
C PHE A 9 -24.57 11.02 48.24
N SER A 10 -24.03 10.42 49.31
CA SER A 10 -22.59 10.29 49.59
C SER A 10 -21.84 9.37 48.61
N LEU A 11 -22.47 8.32 48.08
CA LEU A 11 -21.82 7.42 47.11
C LEU A 11 -21.68 8.09 45.74
N ILE A 12 -22.69 8.85 45.32
CA ILE A 12 -22.69 9.59 44.05
C ILE A 12 -21.65 10.72 44.11
N ILE A 13 -21.56 11.45 45.23
CA ILE A 13 -20.53 12.48 45.43
C ILE A 13 -19.12 11.88 45.42
N LYS A 14 -18.90 10.72 46.04
CA LYS A 14 -17.60 10.03 45.99
C LYS A 14 -17.23 9.57 44.58
N ILE A 15 -18.19 9.11 43.78
CA ILE A 15 -17.96 8.72 42.38
C ILE A 15 -17.68 9.95 41.53
N ILE A 16 -18.41 11.06 41.70
CA ILE A 16 -18.17 12.32 40.98
C ILE A 16 -16.79 12.89 41.34
N LEU A 17 -16.41 12.90 42.62
CA LEU A 17 -15.08 13.32 43.07
C LEU A 17 -13.97 12.39 42.59
N ALA A 18 -14.22 11.08 42.49
CA ALA A 18 -13.27 10.13 41.92
C ALA A 18 -13.11 10.30 40.39
N VAL A 19 -14.20 10.55 39.67
CA VAL A 19 -14.19 10.83 38.21
C VAL A 19 -13.53 12.18 37.92
N GLN A 20 -13.81 13.22 38.73
CA GLN A 20 -13.08 14.49 38.65
C GLN A 20 -11.60 14.29 39.03
N GLY A 21 -11.27 13.53 40.06
CA GLY A 21 -9.88 13.19 40.40
C GLY A 21 -9.13 12.47 39.28
N ILE A 22 -9.79 11.55 38.56
CA ILE A 22 -9.23 10.85 37.40
C ILE A 22 -9.07 11.80 36.20
N ALA A 23 -10.00 12.73 35.99
CA ALA A 23 -9.91 13.75 34.93
C ALA A 23 -8.80 14.79 35.19
N TRP A 24 -8.47 15.07 36.46
CA TRP A 24 -7.35 15.95 36.83
C TRP A 24 -5.98 15.26 36.72
N LEU A 25 -5.91 13.92 36.70
CA LEU A 25 -4.66 13.17 36.57
C LEU A 25 -4.21 12.98 35.12
N SER A 26 -5.09 13.21 34.14
CA SER A 26 -4.79 13.30 32.71
C SER A 26 -4.08 14.62 32.34
N SER A 27 -2.89 14.86 32.90
CA SER A 27 -1.98 15.88 32.34
C SER A 27 -1.33 15.35 31.07
N CYS A 28 -1.40 16.12 29.99
CA CYS A 28 -0.78 15.84 28.69
C CYS A 28 0.75 16.01 28.69
N SER A 29 1.38 16.41 29.81
CA SER A 29 2.81 16.71 29.86
C SER A 29 3.68 15.44 29.74
N VAL A 30 4.61 15.44 28.78
CA VAL A 30 5.60 14.37 28.59
C VAL A 30 6.60 14.33 29.74
N VAL A 31 6.80 13.13 30.32
CA VAL A 31 7.74 12.92 31.44
C VAL A 31 9.04 12.28 30.94
N PRO A 32 10.21 12.95 31.04
CA PRO A 32 11.50 12.35 30.74
C PRO A 32 11.92 11.32 31.78
N ARG A 33 12.54 10.22 31.34
CA ARG A 33 13.13 9.17 32.16
C ARG A 33 14.52 8.82 31.64
N ASN A 34 15.44 8.48 32.54
CA ASN A 34 16.82 8.10 32.19
C ASN A 34 17.51 9.15 31.29
N TYR A 35 17.24 10.44 31.56
CA TYR A 35 17.85 11.54 30.82
C TYR A 35 19.30 11.77 31.27
N PRO A 36 20.18 12.29 30.40
CA PRO A 36 21.55 12.63 30.77
C PRO A 36 21.53 13.83 31.73
N LYS A 37 22.15 13.67 32.90
CA LYS A 37 22.18 14.70 33.95
C LYS A 37 23.17 15.82 33.59
N ASN A 38 22.83 17.06 33.94
CA ASN A 38 23.64 18.26 33.71
C ASN A 38 24.08 18.44 32.24
N THR A 39 23.40 17.79 31.31
CA THR A 39 23.72 17.79 29.89
C THR A 39 22.46 18.10 29.10
N PRO A 40 22.47 19.09 28.19
CA PRO A 40 21.33 19.37 27.33
C PRO A 40 20.92 18.15 26.51
N PHE A 41 19.64 17.79 26.54
CA PHE A 41 19.07 16.71 25.74
C PHE A 41 17.85 17.19 24.97
N VAL A 42 17.56 16.53 23.85
CA VAL A 42 16.39 16.88 23.03
C VAL A 42 15.11 16.47 23.76
N TYR A 43 14.35 17.48 24.19
CA TYR A 43 13.08 17.29 24.91
C TYR A 43 11.87 17.43 23.99
N ASP A 44 11.90 18.41 23.10
CA ASP A 44 10.85 18.68 22.12
C ASP A 44 11.43 19.29 20.85
N TYR A 45 10.63 19.37 19.78
CA TYR A 45 10.96 20.13 18.59
C TYR A 45 9.72 20.76 17.98
N ASN A 46 9.90 21.91 17.36
CA ASN A 46 8.86 22.59 16.59
C ASN A 46 9.31 22.75 15.15
N ILE A 47 8.37 22.62 14.22
CA ILE A 47 8.58 22.89 12.79
C ILE A 47 7.58 24.00 12.44
N HIS A 48 8.11 25.20 12.25
CA HIS A 48 7.33 26.37 11.90
C HIS A 48 7.52 26.65 10.41
N VAL A 49 6.45 26.43 9.64
CA VAL A 49 6.41 26.89 8.24
C VAL A 49 5.86 28.31 8.25
N GLU A 50 6.73 29.28 7.97
CA GLU A 50 6.50 30.72 8.14
C GLU A 50 5.47 31.26 7.14
N GLU A 51 5.42 30.69 5.94
CA GLU A 51 4.52 31.09 4.84
C GLU A 51 3.64 29.91 4.40
N GLU A 52 2.45 30.23 3.88
CA GLU A 52 1.61 29.20 3.27
C GLU A 52 2.17 28.82 1.89
N PRO A 53 2.54 27.56 1.66
CA PRO A 53 3.19 27.18 0.41
C PRO A 53 2.20 27.23 -0.76
N GLU A 54 2.60 27.88 -1.84
CA GLU A 54 1.80 28.05 -3.05
C GLU A 54 1.48 26.68 -3.68
N HIS A 55 0.19 26.39 -3.93
CA HIS A 55 -0.28 25.12 -4.51
C HIS A 55 0.15 23.83 -3.75
N TYR A 56 0.43 23.91 -2.46
CA TYR A 56 0.77 22.75 -1.61
C TYR A 56 0.07 22.83 -0.26
N GLU A 57 -0.43 21.71 0.28
CA GLU A 57 -1.06 21.70 1.60
C GLU A 57 -0.03 21.84 2.73
N LYS A 58 -0.15 22.87 3.55
CA LYS A 58 0.75 23.14 4.68
C LYS A 58 0.91 21.94 5.63
N SER A 59 -0.19 21.27 5.98
CA SER A 59 -0.19 20.10 6.88
C SER A 59 0.61 18.92 6.31
N LYS A 60 0.51 18.68 5.00
CA LYS A 60 1.27 17.65 4.29
C LYS A 60 2.76 17.99 4.29
N LEU A 61 3.10 19.27 4.14
CA LEU A 61 4.49 19.73 4.12
C LEU A 61 5.12 19.55 5.50
N GLU A 62 4.42 20.00 6.56
CA GLU A 62 4.85 19.83 7.95
C GLU A 62 5.07 18.36 8.30
N SER A 63 4.14 17.48 7.90
CA SER A 63 4.30 16.03 8.10
C SER A 63 5.52 15.48 7.34
N GLY A 64 5.79 15.97 6.13
CA GLY A 64 6.96 15.60 5.33
C GLY A 64 8.27 16.04 5.99
N LEU A 65 8.34 17.30 6.43
CA LEU A 65 9.49 17.91 7.11
C LEU A 65 9.79 17.21 8.44
N LYS A 66 8.77 16.82 9.19
CA LYS A 66 8.91 16.01 10.42
C LYS A 66 9.64 14.69 10.17
N ASN A 67 9.40 14.07 9.02
CA ASN A 67 10.08 12.83 8.62
C ASN A 67 11.53 13.08 8.18
N GLN A 68 11.96 14.33 7.98
CA GLN A 68 13.34 14.70 7.64
C GLN A 68 14.21 15.01 8.87
N LEU A 69 13.70 14.86 10.09
CA LEU A 69 14.51 15.03 11.29
C LEU A 69 15.53 13.89 11.43
N ASP A 70 16.76 14.23 11.80
CA ASP A 70 17.76 13.27 12.25
C ASP A 70 17.22 12.46 13.43
N ASP A 71 17.54 11.17 13.50
CA ASP A 71 17.03 10.28 14.54
C ASP A 71 17.38 10.77 15.96
N SER A 72 18.48 11.51 16.12
CA SER A 72 18.91 12.09 17.39
C SER A 72 18.17 13.38 17.77
N ILE A 73 17.37 13.96 16.87
CA ILE A 73 16.45 15.07 17.15
C ILE A 73 15.03 14.56 17.41
N ARG A 74 14.69 13.35 16.94
CA ARG A 74 13.34 12.80 17.06
C ARG A 74 12.99 12.47 18.52
N VAL A 75 11.92 13.10 19.00
CA VAL A 75 11.35 12.83 20.32
C VAL A 75 10.35 11.68 20.24
N ARG A 76 10.77 10.49 20.69
CA ARG A 76 9.96 9.27 20.69
C ARG A 76 9.40 9.04 22.10
N THR A 77 8.08 9.14 22.25
CA THR A 77 7.40 8.89 23.54
C THR A 77 6.62 7.59 23.53
N VAL A 78 6.60 6.90 24.67
CA VAL A 78 5.81 5.68 24.88
C VAL A 78 4.75 5.95 25.92
N ARG A 79 3.49 5.63 25.63
CA ARG A 79 2.42 5.67 26.64
C ARG A 79 2.57 4.48 27.58
N LYS A 80 2.83 4.75 28.86
CA LYS A 80 2.91 3.69 29.88
C LYS A 80 1.60 3.70 30.69
N PHE A 81 0.93 2.55 30.74
CA PHE A 81 -0.36 2.37 31.44
C PHE A 81 -0.22 2.56 32.96
N PHE A 82 0.95 2.21 33.51
CA PHE A 82 1.34 2.46 34.91
C PHE A 82 2.75 3.05 34.95
N ALA A 83 2.88 4.34 35.27
CA ALA A 83 4.17 4.95 35.60
C ALA A 83 4.02 5.77 36.89
N LYS A 84 4.64 5.30 37.98
CA LYS A 84 4.75 5.95 39.30
C LYS A 84 3.51 6.81 39.67
N GLY A 85 2.36 6.17 39.88
CA GLY A 85 1.18 6.81 40.47
C GLY A 85 0.28 7.63 39.54
N PHE A 86 0.57 7.72 38.23
CA PHE A 86 -0.27 8.44 37.27
C PHE A 86 -0.74 7.54 36.13
N PHE A 87 -2.03 7.64 35.77
CA PHE A 87 -2.65 6.89 34.69
C PHE A 87 -2.32 7.50 33.31
N ASN A 88 -1.90 6.66 32.36
CA ASN A 88 -1.87 6.93 30.91
C ASN A 88 -1.12 8.22 30.46
N ARG A 89 0.15 8.39 30.86
CA ARG A 89 0.99 9.53 30.42
C ARG A 89 2.07 9.14 29.41
N PRO A 90 2.43 10.03 28.45
CA PRO A 90 3.55 9.82 27.54
C PRO A 90 4.89 9.98 28.28
N VAL A 91 5.80 9.01 28.09
CA VAL A 91 7.13 8.98 28.70
C VAL A 91 8.20 9.06 27.62
N LEU A 92 9.15 9.99 27.77
CA LEU A 92 10.35 10.12 26.94
C LEU A 92 11.50 9.38 27.64
N ASP A 93 11.82 8.17 27.19
CA ASP A 93 12.82 7.31 27.85
C ASP A 93 14.16 7.42 27.12
N LYS A 94 15.26 7.65 27.87
CA LYS A 94 16.62 7.83 27.35
C LYS A 94 16.71 8.86 26.20
N PRO A 95 16.32 10.12 26.42
CA PRO A 95 16.43 11.14 25.39
C PRO A 95 17.89 11.33 24.94
N PRO A 96 18.14 11.57 23.64
CA PRO A 96 19.47 11.79 23.10
C PRO A 96 20.04 13.14 23.58
N VAL A 97 21.35 13.16 23.82
CA VAL A 97 22.10 14.41 24.08
C VAL A 97 21.97 15.32 22.86
N TYR A 98 21.66 16.59 23.11
CA TYR A 98 21.57 17.58 22.05
C TYR A 98 22.96 17.91 21.50
N LYS A 99 23.07 17.90 20.17
CA LYS A 99 24.28 18.22 19.41
C LYS A 99 23.87 19.01 18.17
N ASN A 100 24.58 20.11 17.89
CA ASN A 100 24.26 21.01 16.77
C ASN A 100 24.30 20.26 15.43
N GLU A 101 25.24 19.33 15.26
CA GLU A 101 25.43 18.57 14.02
C GLU A 101 24.19 17.74 13.64
N ASN A 102 23.36 17.36 14.62
CA ASN A 102 22.11 16.63 14.37
C ASN A 102 21.01 17.57 13.84
N ALA A 103 20.96 18.81 14.34
CA ALA A 103 20.06 19.83 13.84
C ALA A 103 20.49 20.30 12.44
N ASP A 104 21.79 20.51 12.21
CA ASP A 104 22.36 20.83 10.89
C ASP A 104 22.01 19.78 9.83
N ARG A 105 22.15 18.49 10.16
CA ARG A 105 21.74 17.40 9.27
C ARG A 105 20.24 17.43 8.98
N SER A 106 19.41 17.71 9.99
CA SER A 106 17.96 17.85 9.81
C SER A 106 17.63 18.99 8.85
N VAL A 107 18.33 20.12 8.93
CA VAL A 107 18.20 21.23 7.97
C VAL A 107 18.52 20.75 6.55
N ILE A 108 19.64 20.05 6.33
CA ILE A 108 20.03 19.53 5.01
C ILE A 108 18.94 18.61 4.43
N TYR A 109 18.37 17.72 5.24
CA TYR A 109 17.30 16.82 4.81
C TYR A 109 15.99 17.58 4.50
N MET A 110 15.62 18.57 5.31
CA MET A 110 14.46 19.43 5.04
C MET A 110 14.62 20.22 3.74
N ARG A 111 15.78 20.84 3.50
CA ARG A 111 16.09 21.51 2.23
C ARG A 111 16.02 20.53 1.05
N SER A 112 16.54 19.31 1.22
CA SER A 112 16.48 18.29 0.17
C SER A 112 15.05 17.89 -0.19
N LEU A 113 14.17 17.79 0.81
CA LEU A 113 12.74 17.57 0.60
C LEU A 113 12.10 18.74 -0.16
N LEU A 114 12.31 19.99 0.28
CA LEU A 114 11.78 21.18 -0.38
C LEU A 114 12.20 21.26 -1.86
N ASN A 115 13.49 21.07 -2.13
CA ASN A 115 14.04 20.99 -3.49
C ASN A 115 13.42 19.84 -4.30
N SER A 116 13.08 18.71 -3.67
CA SER A 116 12.42 17.60 -4.36
C SER A 116 10.96 17.90 -4.72
N LEU A 117 10.32 18.84 -4.01
CA LEU A 117 8.94 19.30 -4.24
C LEU A 117 8.86 20.49 -5.20
N GLY A 118 9.99 21.07 -5.61
CA GLY A 118 10.07 22.21 -6.54
C GLY A 118 10.33 23.56 -5.87
N PHE A 119 10.61 23.57 -4.56
CA PHE A 119 11.00 24.76 -3.80
C PHE A 119 12.54 24.87 -3.80
N PHE A 120 13.10 25.67 -4.71
CA PHE A 120 14.57 25.79 -4.89
C PHE A 120 15.20 27.03 -4.26
N ARG A 121 14.38 27.95 -3.77
CA ARG A 121 14.82 29.18 -3.10
C ARG A 121 14.33 29.19 -1.66
N ASP A 122 14.43 28.04 -1.01
CA ASP A 122 14.03 27.84 0.36
C ASP A 122 15.03 28.46 1.35
N SER A 123 14.52 28.84 2.51
CA SER A 123 15.31 29.18 3.69
C SER A 123 14.89 28.27 4.83
N VAL A 124 15.86 27.53 5.36
CA VAL A 124 15.67 26.66 6.53
C VAL A 124 16.78 26.95 7.50
N TRP A 125 16.40 27.31 8.72
CA TRP A 125 17.30 27.55 9.83
C TRP A 125 16.64 27.07 11.13
N TYR A 126 17.39 27.06 12.23
CA TYR A 126 16.86 26.68 13.52
C TYR A 126 17.45 27.53 14.64
N ASP A 127 16.69 27.67 15.72
CA ASP A 127 17.18 28.09 17.02
C ASP A 127 16.92 27.00 18.06
N THR A 128 17.47 27.22 19.26
CA THR A 128 17.20 26.35 20.39
C THR A 128 16.81 27.15 21.61
N SER A 129 15.88 26.60 22.39
CA SER A 129 15.56 27.09 23.72
C SER A 129 15.93 26.06 24.76
N LEU A 130 16.64 26.50 25.79
CA LEU A 130 17.07 25.65 26.90
C LEU A 130 16.22 25.95 28.13
N VAL A 131 15.54 24.92 28.65
CA VAL A 131 14.72 25.00 29.85
C VAL A 131 15.34 24.11 30.93
N ALA A 132 15.91 24.74 31.95
CA ALA A 132 16.35 24.04 33.16
C ALA A 132 15.12 23.72 34.03
N LYS A 133 14.98 22.45 34.47
CA LYS A 133 13.91 22.03 35.38
C LYS A 133 14.48 21.33 36.60
N GLY A 134 14.56 22.04 37.72
CA GLY A 134 15.32 21.57 38.88
C GLY A 134 16.82 21.61 38.59
N ASP A 135 17.59 20.85 39.37
CA ASP A 135 19.04 21.03 39.42
C ASP A 135 19.81 20.29 38.32
N ASP A 136 19.28 19.16 37.80
CA ASP A 136 20.03 18.26 36.92
C ASP A 136 19.43 18.06 35.51
N GLN A 137 18.30 18.70 35.22
CA GLN A 137 17.55 18.48 33.98
C GLN A 137 17.60 19.69 33.04
N LEU A 138 18.36 19.55 31.96
CA LEU A 138 18.52 20.57 30.91
C LEU A 138 17.77 20.15 29.64
N ARG A 139 16.60 20.73 29.41
CA ARG A 139 15.70 20.38 28.30
C ARG A 139 15.93 21.32 27.12
N THR A 140 16.40 20.79 26.00
CA THR A 140 16.53 21.56 24.75
C THR A 140 15.30 21.35 23.89
N ILE A 141 14.68 22.44 23.44
CA ILE A 141 13.66 22.45 22.40
C ILE A 141 14.29 23.04 21.13
N VAL A 142 14.22 22.31 20.03
CA VAL A 142 14.77 22.74 18.74
C VAL A 142 13.64 23.32 17.89
N ASN A 143 13.72 24.60 17.53
CA ASN A 143 12.71 25.28 16.73
C ASN A 143 13.25 25.45 15.31
N PHE A 144 12.72 24.66 14.38
CA PHE A 144 13.03 24.82 12.95
C PHE A 144 12.09 25.84 12.33
N HIS A 145 12.65 26.75 11.57
CA HIS A 145 11.94 27.78 10.82
C HIS A 145 12.16 27.56 9.34
N ILE A 146 11.06 27.41 8.61
CA ILE A 146 11.04 27.02 7.21
C ILE A 146 10.26 28.06 6.43
N SER A 147 10.95 28.71 5.50
CA SER A 147 10.35 29.45 4.41
C SER A 147 10.57 28.64 3.11
N PRO A 148 9.53 27.99 2.56
CA PRO A 148 9.66 27.21 1.32
C PRO A 148 10.08 28.08 0.12
N GLY A 149 9.78 29.38 0.14
CA GLY A 149 9.95 30.26 -1.01
C GLY A 149 8.96 29.94 -2.14
N LYS A 150 9.26 30.42 -3.34
CA LYS A 150 8.39 30.27 -4.51
C LYS A 150 8.51 28.89 -5.15
N LEU A 151 7.36 28.27 -5.39
CA LEU A 151 7.26 27.00 -6.10
C LEU A 151 7.61 27.20 -7.57
N VAL A 152 8.53 26.37 -8.08
CA VAL A 152 8.79 26.30 -9.51
C VAL A 152 7.74 25.44 -10.19
N THR A 153 7.08 25.98 -11.21
CA THR A 153 6.06 25.27 -11.99
C THR A 153 6.55 24.94 -13.39
N LEU A 154 6.00 23.88 -13.97
CA LEU A 154 6.28 23.47 -15.34
C LEU A 154 5.59 24.42 -16.32
N ASP A 155 6.34 25.20 -17.08
CA ASP A 155 5.75 26.05 -18.13
C ASP A 155 5.50 25.26 -19.41
N THR A 156 6.44 24.37 -19.76
CA THR A 156 6.33 23.50 -20.93
C THR A 156 6.99 22.15 -20.63
N VAL A 157 6.33 21.06 -21.03
CA VAL A 157 6.90 19.70 -21.04
C VAL A 157 7.06 19.26 -22.49
N LYS A 158 8.30 18.97 -22.89
CA LYS A 158 8.67 18.49 -24.23
C LYS A 158 9.14 17.06 -24.14
N TYR A 159 8.70 16.23 -25.07
CA TYR A 159 9.22 14.89 -25.30
C TYR A 159 9.98 14.91 -26.61
N ASN A 160 11.29 14.73 -26.55
CA ASN A 160 12.18 14.81 -27.70
C ASN A 160 12.96 13.50 -27.83
N PHE A 161 12.33 12.52 -28.47
CA PHE A 161 12.96 11.25 -28.81
C PHE A 161 13.47 11.23 -30.26
N GLY A 162 13.47 12.39 -30.94
CA GLY A 162 13.79 12.51 -32.36
C GLY A 162 12.75 11.84 -33.27
N LYS A 163 13.11 11.51 -34.51
CA LYS A 163 12.26 10.73 -35.44
C LYS A 163 12.41 9.22 -35.22
N THR A 164 12.42 8.79 -33.97
CA THR A 164 12.48 7.36 -33.61
C THR A 164 11.09 6.74 -33.60
N GLU A 165 11.01 5.42 -33.62
CA GLU A 165 9.75 4.67 -33.50
C GLU A 165 9.02 4.90 -32.17
N LEU A 166 9.71 5.44 -31.15
CA LEU A 166 9.09 5.77 -29.86
C LEU A 166 8.33 7.09 -29.87
N GLN A 167 8.71 8.06 -30.71
CA GLN A 167 8.07 9.38 -30.72
C GLN A 167 6.56 9.32 -31.04
N PRO A 168 6.09 8.59 -32.07
CA PRO A 168 4.66 8.43 -32.33
C PRO A 168 3.91 7.77 -31.17
N ILE A 169 4.54 6.81 -30.48
CA ILE A 169 3.97 6.13 -29.31
C ILE A 169 3.78 7.15 -28.18
N THR A 170 4.81 7.97 -27.89
CA THR A 170 4.71 9.04 -26.91
C THR A 170 3.62 10.05 -27.26
N ASP A 171 3.57 10.51 -28.51
CA ASP A 171 2.64 11.52 -28.96
C ASP A 171 1.19 11.03 -28.84
N SER A 172 0.94 9.75 -29.15
CA SER A 172 -0.38 9.12 -29.00
C SER A 172 -0.85 8.99 -27.55
N ALA A 173 0.07 8.89 -26.60
CA ALA A 173 -0.20 8.69 -25.17
C ALA A 173 0.07 9.96 -24.32
N LYS A 174 0.12 11.12 -24.96
CA LYS A 174 0.46 12.40 -24.32
C LYS A 174 -0.62 12.91 -23.37
N GLU A 175 -1.89 12.65 -23.66
CA GLU A 175 -3.02 13.05 -22.79
C GLU A 175 -3.02 12.33 -21.43
N GLU A 176 -2.43 11.12 -21.40
CA GLU A 176 -2.25 10.29 -20.21
C GLU A 176 -0.99 10.66 -19.39
N ALA A 177 -0.25 11.70 -19.80
CA ALA A 177 0.91 12.18 -19.07
C ALA A 177 0.56 12.57 -17.63
N ILE A 178 1.42 12.16 -16.70
CA ILE A 178 1.26 12.45 -15.26
C ILE A 178 1.57 13.92 -14.97
N ILE A 179 2.47 14.51 -15.75
CA ILE A 179 2.88 15.92 -15.63
C ILE A 179 2.31 16.76 -16.77
N LYS A 180 1.83 17.95 -16.43
CA LYS A 180 1.22 18.92 -17.35
C LYS A 180 1.75 20.32 -17.08
N LYS A 181 1.45 21.23 -18.00
CA LYS A 181 1.75 22.65 -17.82
C LYS A 181 1.01 23.18 -16.59
N GLY A 182 1.74 23.90 -15.73
CA GLY A 182 1.26 24.45 -14.47
C GLY A 182 1.55 23.56 -13.26
N ASP A 183 1.87 22.28 -13.46
CA ASP A 183 2.17 21.38 -12.35
C ASP A 183 3.46 21.79 -11.63
N PRO A 184 3.58 21.46 -10.32
CA PRO A 184 4.84 21.62 -9.59
C PRO A 184 5.99 20.91 -10.31
N PHE A 185 7.16 21.55 -10.38
CA PHE A 185 8.42 20.91 -10.79
C PHE A 185 8.90 20.00 -9.64
N ALA A 186 8.20 18.90 -9.41
CA ALA A 186 8.52 17.95 -8.36
C ALA A 186 9.27 16.75 -8.95
N LYS A 187 10.40 16.38 -8.34
CA LYS A 187 11.21 15.24 -8.78
C LYS A 187 10.41 13.93 -8.77
N VAL A 188 9.49 13.77 -7.83
CA VAL A 188 8.65 12.57 -7.70
C VAL A 188 7.68 12.43 -8.87
N THR A 189 6.98 13.50 -9.26
CA THR A 189 6.01 13.44 -10.37
C THR A 189 6.71 13.29 -11.72
N ILE A 190 7.83 13.99 -11.93
CA ILE A 190 8.69 13.80 -13.10
C ILE A 190 9.21 12.36 -13.15
N SER A 191 9.61 11.80 -12.00
CA SER A 191 10.03 10.41 -11.90
C SER A 191 8.93 9.44 -12.28
N GLN A 192 7.70 9.67 -11.83
CA GLN A 192 6.54 8.85 -12.20
C GLN A 192 6.23 8.94 -13.69
N GLU A 193 6.39 10.11 -14.31
CA GLU A 193 6.24 10.26 -15.76
C GLU A 193 7.29 9.44 -16.53
N LEU A 194 8.55 9.43 -16.07
CA LEU A 194 9.58 8.57 -16.66
C LEU A 194 9.22 7.07 -16.52
N ASP A 195 8.72 6.64 -15.37
CA ASP A 195 8.26 5.25 -15.16
C ASP A 195 7.05 4.90 -16.04
N ARG A 196 6.14 5.86 -16.25
CA ARG A 196 5.00 5.70 -17.17
C ARG A 196 5.50 5.52 -18.60
N LEU A 197 6.46 6.32 -19.07
CA LEU A 197 7.05 6.16 -20.40
C LEU A 197 7.75 4.80 -20.56
N VAL A 198 8.52 4.35 -19.56
CA VAL A 198 9.12 3.01 -19.58
C VAL A 198 8.05 1.94 -19.72
N SER A 199 6.97 2.04 -18.93
CA SER A 199 5.85 1.10 -18.98
C SER A 199 5.16 1.14 -20.35
N LEU A 200 4.90 2.33 -20.88
CA LEU A 200 4.33 2.56 -22.22
C LEU A 200 5.17 1.86 -23.31
N TYR A 201 6.49 2.02 -23.31
CA TYR A 201 7.35 1.39 -24.30
C TYR A 201 7.43 -0.13 -24.11
N ARG A 202 7.56 -0.61 -22.88
CA ARG A 202 7.54 -2.06 -22.59
C ARG A 202 6.20 -2.70 -22.98
N ASP A 203 5.10 -1.96 -22.91
CA ASP A 203 3.78 -2.41 -23.35
C ASP A 203 3.58 -2.36 -24.88
N ASN A 204 4.48 -1.68 -25.59
CA ASN A 204 4.51 -1.60 -27.05
C ASN A 204 5.63 -2.44 -27.69
N GLY A 205 6.21 -3.37 -26.93
CA GLY A 205 7.16 -4.36 -27.44
C GLY A 205 8.62 -4.11 -27.09
N TYR A 206 8.98 -2.99 -26.46
CA TYR A 206 10.38 -2.67 -26.14
C TYR A 206 10.82 -3.32 -24.81
N MET A 207 10.92 -4.65 -24.82
CA MET A 207 11.20 -5.50 -23.64
C MET A 207 12.48 -5.12 -22.89
N GLN A 208 13.50 -4.63 -23.60
CA GLN A 208 14.78 -4.24 -23.01
C GLN A 208 14.85 -2.76 -22.62
N PHE A 209 13.79 -1.99 -22.86
CA PHE A 209 13.74 -0.57 -22.49
C PHE A 209 13.68 -0.43 -20.97
N THR A 210 14.53 0.43 -20.43
CA THR A 210 14.59 0.72 -19.00
C THR A 210 14.55 2.24 -18.76
N ARG A 211 14.70 2.62 -17.50
CA ARG A 211 14.73 4.03 -17.12
C ARG A 211 16.06 4.70 -17.45
N GLU A 212 17.13 3.93 -17.56
CA GLU A 212 18.49 4.45 -17.76
C GLU A 212 18.70 5.10 -19.13
N GLU A 213 17.85 4.74 -20.10
CA GLU A 213 17.83 5.32 -21.43
C GLU A 213 17.24 6.73 -21.44
N LEU A 214 16.51 7.15 -20.39
CA LEU A 214 15.83 8.45 -20.33
C LEU A 214 16.54 9.47 -19.44
N ILE A 215 16.44 10.74 -19.81
CA ILE A 215 16.85 11.88 -18.98
C ILE A 215 15.84 13.02 -19.10
N GLY A 216 15.57 13.68 -17.97
CA GLY A 216 14.86 14.96 -17.93
C GLY A 216 15.88 16.09 -17.82
N LEU A 217 15.97 16.91 -18.85
CA LEU A 217 16.73 18.17 -18.81
C LEU A 217 15.77 19.30 -18.48
N TRP A 218 16.20 20.20 -17.62
CA TRP A 218 15.41 21.37 -17.29
C TRP A 218 16.29 22.61 -17.45
N ASP A 219 15.72 23.62 -18.09
CA ASP A 219 16.32 24.93 -18.18
C ASP A 219 15.45 25.92 -17.40
N THR A 220 16.11 26.78 -16.62
CA THR A 220 15.48 27.90 -15.89
C THR A 220 15.77 29.25 -16.55
N LEU A 221 16.62 29.26 -17.58
CA LEU A 221 17.05 30.46 -18.26
C LEU A 221 16.05 30.79 -19.37
N ASN A 222 15.49 31.99 -19.30
CA ASN A 222 14.75 32.56 -20.42
C ASN A 222 15.78 32.94 -21.52
N PRO A 223 15.67 32.44 -22.76
CA PRO A 223 16.59 32.79 -23.85
C PRO A 223 16.75 34.30 -24.06
N ALA A 224 15.72 35.10 -23.74
CA ALA A 224 15.77 36.57 -23.80
C ALA A 224 16.80 37.21 -22.84
N ILE A 225 17.23 36.49 -21.79
CA ILE A 225 18.27 36.96 -20.84
C ILE A 225 19.67 36.79 -21.45
N LEU A 226 19.84 35.86 -22.39
CA LEU A 226 21.16 35.52 -22.95
C LEU A 226 21.58 36.46 -24.09
N ASN A 227 20.64 37.18 -24.70
CA ASN A 227 20.87 38.13 -25.80
C ASN A 227 20.31 39.52 -25.46
N PRO A 228 21.00 40.31 -24.61
CA PRO A 228 20.57 41.67 -24.29
C PRO A 228 20.65 42.55 -25.54
N THR A 229 19.55 43.23 -25.86
CA THR A 229 19.48 44.19 -26.96
C THR A 229 19.73 45.62 -26.47
N LEU A 230 20.14 46.52 -27.37
CA LEU A 230 20.44 47.91 -27.05
C LEU A 230 19.20 48.83 -27.00
N ASP A 231 18.00 48.29 -27.23
CA ASP A 231 16.74 49.05 -27.21
C ASP A 231 16.23 49.21 -25.75
N PRO A 232 16.04 50.45 -25.25
CA PRO A 232 15.51 50.73 -23.91
C PRO A 232 14.13 50.10 -23.62
N PHE A 233 13.26 49.94 -24.61
CA PHE A 233 11.94 49.32 -24.42
C PHE A 233 12.03 47.79 -24.30
N GLU A 234 12.93 47.16 -25.04
CA GLU A 234 13.22 45.74 -24.91
C GLU A 234 13.92 45.44 -23.58
N GLN A 235 14.76 46.34 -23.07
CA GLN A 235 15.33 46.23 -21.72
C GLN A 235 14.27 46.23 -20.61
N ILE A 236 13.23 47.08 -20.71
CA ILE A 236 12.10 47.08 -19.77
C ILE A 236 11.36 45.73 -19.83
N ALA A 237 11.12 45.21 -21.03
CA ALA A 237 10.51 43.89 -21.20
C ALA A 237 11.37 42.75 -20.60
N ILE A 238 12.70 42.84 -20.75
CA ILE A 238 13.66 41.90 -20.14
C ILE A 238 13.60 42.02 -18.61
N LEU A 239 13.63 43.23 -18.05
CA LEU A 239 13.54 43.45 -16.60
C LEU A 239 12.19 42.97 -16.03
N ASP A 240 11.10 43.19 -16.74
CA ASP A 240 9.78 42.66 -16.38
C ASP A 240 9.75 41.13 -16.45
N SER A 241 10.43 40.52 -17.43
CA SER A 241 10.56 39.06 -17.51
C SER A 241 11.38 38.48 -16.36
N ILE A 242 12.44 39.17 -15.93
CA ILE A 242 13.25 38.82 -14.74
C ILE A 242 12.43 38.98 -13.46
N ARG A 243 11.63 40.05 -13.35
CA ARG A 243 10.74 40.27 -12.21
C ARG A 243 9.67 39.18 -12.16
N LYS A 244 9.03 38.86 -13.29
CA LYS A 244 8.03 37.79 -13.40
C LYS A 244 8.62 36.42 -13.09
N SER A 245 9.84 36.10 -13.56
CA SER A 245 10.50 34.83 -13.24
C SER A 245 10.96 34.72 -11.79
N ARG A 246 11.16 35.83 -11.08
CA ARG A 246 11.36 35.84 -9.62
C ARG A 246 10.06 35.64 -8.85
N ILE A 247 8.94 36.18 -9.33
CA ILE A 247 7.63 36.08 -8.69
C ILE A 247 6.99 34.70 -8.91
N ASN A 248 7.03 34.20 -10.15
CA ASN A 248 6.53 32.90 -10.56
C ASN A 248 7.61 32.18 -11.37
N PRO A 249 8.53 31.47 -10.70
CA PRO A 249 9.61 30.78 -11.38
C PRO A 249 9.06 29.60 -12.18
N LYS A 250 9.51 29.50 -13.42
CA LYS A 250 9.01 28.57 -14.43
C LYS A 250 10.15 27.75 -15.01
N ALA A 251 9.92 26.46 -15.17
CA ALA A 251 10.88 25.55 -15.77
C ALA A 251 10.34 24.99 -17.10
N ILE A 252 11.23 24.86 -18.09
CA ILE A 252 10.98 24.08 -19.29
C ILE A 252 11.62 22.71 -19.06
N LEU A 253 10.81 21.65 -19.08
CA LEU A 253 11.29 20.28 -18.96
C LEU A 253 11.32 19.62 -20.34
N GLU A 254 12.48 19.12 -20.74
CA GLU A 254 12.68 18.30 -21.94
C GLU A 254 13.07 16.88 -21.51
N ILE A 255 12.20 15.91 -21.81
CA ILE A 255 12.48 14.49 -21.65
C ILE A 255 13.03 13.97 -22.98
N ARG A 256 14.22 13.37 -22.95
CA ARG A 256 14.90 12.83 -24.13
C ARG A 256 15.73 11.60 -23.76
N PHE A 257 16.37 10.98 -24.76
CA PHE A 257 17.34 9.93 -24.47
C PHE A 257 18.60 10.48 -23.81
N LYS A 258 19.14 9.70 -22.87
CA LYS A 258 20.44 9.98 -22.27
C LYS A 258 21.53 9.92 -23.35
N PRO A 259 22.47 10.87 -23.41
CA PRO A 259 23.60 10.78 -24.33
C PRO A 259 24.38 9.48 -24.13
N GLY A 260 24.70 8.78 -25.24
CA GLY A 260 25.42 7.51 -25.19
C GLY A 260 24.59 6.30 -24.73
N PHE A 261 23.26 6.39 -24.76
CA PHE A 261 22.40 5.24 -24.48
C PHE A 261 22.64 4.10 -25.49
N ASP A 262 22.38 2.87 -25.05
CA ASP A 262 22.48 1.68 -25.89
C ASP A 262 21.26 1.56 -26.82
N SER A 263 21.44 1.96 -28.08
CA SER A 263 20.40 1.87 -29.10
C SER A 263 19.90 0.45 -29.39
N SER A 264 20.68 -0.59 -29.07
CA SER A 264 20.26 -1.98 -29.28
C SER A 264 19.07 -2.39 -28.41
N ARG A 265 18.83 -1.67 -27.32
CA ARG A 265 17.69 -1.85 -26.41
C ARG A 265 16.38 -1.27 -26.95
N ILE A 266 16.46 -0.43 -27.99
CA ILE A 266 15.31 0.02 -28.77
C ILE A 266 15.08 -1.00 -29.89
N LYS A 267 14.72 -2.22 -29.48
CA LYS A 267 14.29 -3.29 -30.38
C LYS A 267 12.93 -3.78 -29.94
N LYS A 268 12.01 -3.88 -30.91
CA LYS A 268 10.67 -4.43 -30.68
C LYS A 268 10.74 -5.95 -30.61
N PHE A 269 10.12 -6.51 -29.58
CA PHE A 269 10.03 -7.95 -29.35
C PHE A 269 8.59 -8.45 -29.44
N TYR A 270 8.47 -9.70 -29.87
CA TYR A 270 7.24 -10.47 -29.96
C TYR A 270 7.33 -11.71 -29.07
N THR A 271 6.17 -12.23 -28.71
CA THR A 271 6.05 -13.43 -27.90
C THR A 271 6.43 -14.66 -28.73
N GLY A 272 7.46 -15.37 -28.31
CA GLY A 272 7.89 -16.65 -28.85
C GLY A 272 7.09 -17.82 -28.27
N ASP A 273 7.78 -18.92 -27.95
CA ASP A 273 7.14 -20.12 -27.39
C ASP A 273 6.82 -19.93 -25.91
N ILE A 274 5.61 -20.34 -25.52
CA ILE A 274 5.13 -20.27 -24.15
C ILE A 274 5.16 -21.68 -23.55
N THR A 275 5.92 -21.83 -22.47
CA THR A 275 6.00 -23.08 -21.70
C THR A 275 5.47 -22.87 -20.29
N VAL A 276 4.59 -23.75 -19.81
CA VAL A 276 4.05 -23.74 -18.46
C VAL A 276 4.51 -24.98 -17.71
N ILE A 277 5.07 -24.78 -16.51
CA ILE A 277 5.48 -25.83 -15.59
C ILE A 277 4.60 -25.73 -14.33
N PRO A 278 3.46 -26.45 -14.27
CA PRO A 278 2.46 -26.28 -13.23
C PRO A 278 2.82 -26.92 -11.87
N ASP A 279 3.84 -27.77 -11.83
CA ASP A 279 4.36 -28.46 -10.65
C ASP A 279 5.81 -28.07 -10.32
N PHE A 280 6.21 -26.86 -10.70
CA PHE A 280 7.57 -26.39 -10.56
C PHE A 280 8.01 -26.33 -9.09
N ASN A 281 9.13 -26.98 -8.77
CA ASN A 281 9.70 -26.95 -7.42
C ASN A 281 11.23 -27.00 -7.49
N TYR A 282 11.89 -25.96 -6.96
CA TYR A 282 13.35 -25.84 -6.88
C TYR A 282 14.02 -26.94 -6.06
N PHE A 283 13.30 -27.57 -5.13
CA PHE A 283 13.86 -28.51 -4.14
C PHE A 283 13.38 -29.95 -4.33
N THR A 284 12.66 -30.26 -5.41
CA THR A 284 12.22 -31.65 -5.64
C THR A 284 13.35 -32.44 -6.26
N ASP A 285 13.70 -33.55 -5.63
CA ASP A 285 14.44 -34.62 -6.27
C ASP A 285 13.58 -35.19 -7.41
N THR A 286 13.94 -34.86 -8.65
CA THR A 286 13.28 -35.36 -9.86
C THR A 286 13.82 -36.72 -10.29
N THR A 287 14.73 -37.32 -9.53
CA THR A 287 15.33 -38.62 -9.83
C THR A 287 14.23 -39.67 -9.99
N GLY A 288 14.23 -40.36 -11.14
CA GLY A 288 13.23 -41.37 -11.49
C GLY A 288 11.88 -40.84 -12.02
N LEU A 289 11.66 -39.51 -12.06
CA LEU A 289 10.46 -38.93 -12.66
C LEU A 289 10.67 -38.63 -14.14
N GLN A 290 9.79 -39.15 -14.99
CA GLN A 290 9.76 -38.82 -16.41
C GLN A 290 8.87 -37.59 -16.64
N ARG A 291 9.43 -36.58 -17.31
CA ARG A 291 8.71 -35.36 -17.67
C ARG A 291 7.72 -35.66 -18.79
N LYS A 292 6.47 -35.26 -18.58
CA LYS A 292 5.39 -35.37 -19.58
C LYS A 292 5.13 -34.01 -20.18
N ASN A 293 4.98 -33.97 -21.49
CA ASN A 293 4.68 -32.77 -22.26
C ASN A 293 3.31 -32.91 -22.92
N GLU A 294 2.47 -31.90 -22.79
CA GLU A 294 1.21 -31.75 -23.51
C GLU A 294 1.21 -30.41 -24.25
N PHE A 295 0.60 -30.33 -25.42
CA PHE A 295 0.45 -29.08 -26.17
C PHE A 295 -1.03 -28.73 -26.26
N ILE A 296 -1.42 -27.58 -25.72
CA ILE A 296 -2.82 -27.15 -25.60
C ILE A 296 -2.90 -25.67 -25.91
N ASP A 297 -3.80 -25.28 -26.83
CA ASP A 297 -4.10 -23.89 -27.17
C ASP A 297 -2.83 -23.04 -27.45
N GLY A 298 -1.84 -23.61 -28.15
CA GLY A 298 -0.59 -22.91 -28.50
C GLY A 298 0.47 -22.87 -27.41
N ILE A 299 0.25 -23.55 -26.27
CA ILE A 299 1.12 -23.53 -25.10
C ILE A 299 1.67 -24.93 -24.81
N HIS A 300 2.98 -25.01 -24.55
CA HIS A 300 3.64 -26.22 -24.08
C HIS A 300 3.45 -26.37 -22.57
N ILE A 301 2.90 -27.48 -22.12
CA ILE A 301 2.67 -27.76 -20.70
C ILE A 301 3.54 -28.95 -20.31
N SER A 302 4.53 -28.69 -19.46
CA SER A 302 5.54 -29.67 -19.05
C SER A 302 5.40 -29.94 -17.55
N TYR A 303 5.16 -31.18 -17.14
CA TYR A 303 5.02 -31.53 -15.73
C TYR A 303 5.60 -32.92 -15.41
N PHE A 304 6.01 -33.15 -14.17
CA PHE A 304 6.37 -34.48 -13.68
C PHE A 304 5.15 -35.19 -13.08
N LYS A 305 4.34 -34.47 -12.30
CA LYS A 305 3.12 -34.97 -11.66
C LYS A 305 1.90 -34.22 -12.18
N LYS A 306 0.88 -34.96 -12.64
CA LYS A 306 -0.40 -34.40 -13.09
C LYS A 306 -1.27 -33.95 -11.92
N LEU A 307 -0.81 -32.91 -11.20
CA LEU A 307 -1.50 -32.27 -10.07
C LEU A 307 -2.69 -31.44 -10.52
N PHE A 308 -2.59 -30.82 -11.69
CA PHE A 308 -3.61 -29.97 -12.31
C PHE A 308 -4.00 -30.51 -13.68
N ARG A 309 -5.23 -30.23 -14.12
CA ARG A 309 -5.67 -30.53 -15.49
C ARG A 309 -5.07 -29.49 -16.45
N PRO A 310 -4.29 -29.88 -17.47
CA PRO A 310 -3.62 -28.94 -18.38
C PRO A 310 -4.54 -27.89 -19.03
N LYS A 311 -5.79 -28.27 -19.37
CA LYS A 311 -6.79 -27.37 -19.97
C LYS A 311 -7.20 -26.16 -19.11
N ILE A 312 -6.85 -26.11 -17.82
CA ILE A 312 -7.16 -24.95 -16.96
C ILE A 312 -6.12 -23.84 -17.08
N LEU A 313 -4.95 -24.10 -17.67
CA LEU A 313 -3.83 -23.16 -17.68
C LEU A 313 -3.98 -22.07 -18.76
N PRO A 314 -4.27 -22.40 -20.05
CA PRO A 314 -4.33 -21.40 -21.12
C PRO A 314 -5.27 -20.21 -20.87
N PRO A 315 -6.50 -20.39 -20.33
CA PRO A 315 -7.40 -19.25 -20.09
C PRO A 315 -6.89 -18.21 -19.10
N ASN A 316 -5.84 -18.52 -18.33
CA ASN A 316 -5.25 -17.64 -17.33
C ASN A 316 -3.98 -16.91 -17.83
N ILE A 317 -3.62 -17.10 -19.10
CA ILE A 317 -2.45 -16.48 -19.75
C ILE A 317 -2.96 -15.42 -20.74
N TYR A 318 -2.49 -14.18 -20.57
CA TYR A 318 -3.02 -13.00 -21.28
C TYR A 318 -2.18 -12.57 -22.48
N PHE A 319 -1.28 -13.42 -22.93
CA PHE A 319 -0.44 -13.20 -24.11
C PHE A 319 -0.32 -14.53 -24.88
N ARG A 320 -0.19 -14.44 -26.19
CA ARG A 320 -0.11 -15.58 -27.11
C ARG A 320 1.13 -15.46 -27.96
N LYS A 321 1.60 -16.60 -28.47
CA LYS A 321 2.68 -16.65 -29.45
C LYS A 321 2.35 -15.74 -30.64
N GLY A 322 3.29 -14.88 -31.00
CA GLY A 322 3.15 -13.86 -32.06
C GLY A 322 2.66 -12.50 -31.59
N ASP A 323 2.11 -12.37 -30.37
CA ASP A 323 1.69 -11.06 -29.85
C ASP A 323 2.91 -10.16 -29.64
N VAL A 324 2.75 -8.84 -29.87
CA VAL A 324 3.74 -7.85 -29.44
C VAL A 324 3.94 -7.98 -27.93
N TYR A 325 5.20 -7.95 -27.47
CA TYR A 325 5.50 -8.02 -26.04
C TYR A 325 4.78 -6.91 -25.28
N SER A 326 4.14 -7.29 -24.16
CA SER A 326 3.54 -6.34 -23.23
C SER A 326 3.79 -6.78 -21.79
N GLN A 327 4.52 -5.95 -21.04
CA GLN A 327 4.75 -6.14 -19.61
C GLN A 327 3.43 -6.21 -18.83
N GLN A 328 2.42 -5.44 -19.22
CA GLN A 328 1.10 -5.46 -18.61
C GLN A 328 0.44 -6.83 -18.73
N ASN A 329 0.55 -7.51 -19.88
CA ASN A 329 -0.01 -8.85 -20.07
C ASN A 329 0.77 -9.92 -19.27
N ILE A 330 2.09 -9.78 -19.13
CA ILE A 330 2.90 -10.61 -18.22
C ILE A 330 2.41 -10.43 -16.77
N ASN A 331 2.28 -9.19 -16.31
CA ASN A 331 1.84 -8.87 -14.96
C ASN A 331 0.40 -9.35 -14.70
N LYS A 332 -0.52 -9.18 -15.66
CA LYS A 332 -1.89 -9.72 -15.59
C LYS A 332 -1.89 -11.24 -15.45
N THR A 333 -1.03 -11.94 -16.16
CA THR A 333 -0.87 -13.40 -16.07
C THR A 333 -0.38 -13.82 -14.68
N ILE A 334 0.66 -13.16 -14.15
CA ILE A 334 1.18 -13.42 -12.80
C ILE A 334 0.09 -13.20 -11.74
N ASN A 335 -0.56 -12.03 -11.79
CA ASN A 335 -1.63 -11.68 -10.85
C ASN A 335 -2.80 -12.66 -10.91
N ARG A 336 -3.17 -13.10 -12.12
CA ARG A 336 -4.23 -14.07 -12.29
C ARG A 336 -3.92 -15.40 -11.61
N PHE A 337 -2.72 -15.95 -11.80
CA PHE A 337 -2.34 -17.19 -11.12
C PHE A 337 -2.22 -17.03 -9.60
N ASN A 338 -1.78 -15.86 -9.11
CA ASN A 338 -1.75 -15.56 -7.68
C ASN A 338 -3.17 -15.54 -7.07
N VAL A 339 -4.16 -14.96 -7.75
CA VAL A 339 -5.56 -14.91 -7.29
C VAL A 339 -6.22 -16.30 -7.22
N LEU A 340 -5.78 -17.27 -8.03
CA LEU A 340 -6.30 -18.65 -7.93
C LEU A 340 -5.88 -19.35 -6.63
N GLU A 341 -4.78 -18.90 -6.03
CA GLU A 341 -4.13 -19.43 -4.83
C GLU A 341 -3.83 -20.94 -4.82
N SER A 342 -3.95 -21.61 -5.96
CA SER A 342 -3.49 -22.98 -6.21
C SER A 342 -1.96 -23.09 -6.21
N TRP A 343 -1.29 -21.97 -6.49
CA TRP A 343 0.15 -21.82 -6.49
C TRP A 343 0.57 -20.77 -5.47
N ARG A 344 1.67 -21.03 -4.78
CA ARG A 344 2.24 -20.13 -3.77
C ARG A 344 3.24 -19.14 -4.36
N LEU A 345 3.81 -19.48 -5.51
CA LEU A 345 4.78 -18.67 -6.23
C LEU A 345 4.53 -18.84 -7.73
N VAL A 346 4.52 -17.73 -8.43
CA VAL A 346 4.38 -17.63 -9.88
C VAL A 346 5.55 -16.80 -10.37
N SER A 347 6.36 -17.35 -11.26
CA SER A 347 7.40 -16.60 -11.96
C SER A 347 7.31 -16.85 -13.45
N ILE A 348 7.68 -15.84 -14.24
CA ILE A 348 7.76 -15.95 -15.69
C ILE A 348 9.19 -15.59 -16.06
N ASP A 349 9.91 -16.55 -16.62
CA ASP A 349 11.26 -16.33 -17.10
C ASP A 349 11.19 -15.99 -18.58
N GLU A 350 11.84 -14.89 -18.97
CA GLU A 350 11.88 -14.38 -20.33
C GLU A 350 13.25 -14.69 -20.92
N LYS A 351 13.30 -15.38 -22.07
CA LYS A 351 14.55 -15.72 -22.76
C LYS A 351 14.51 -15.20 -24.18
N ILE A 352 15.24 -14.12 -24.43
CA ILE A 352 15.43 -13.57 -25.78
C ILE A 352 16.14 -14.61 -26.64
N ARG A 353 15.59 -14.87 -27.83
CA ARG A 353 16.24 -15.73 -28.81
C ARG A 353 17.36 -14.94 -29.50
N PRO A 354 18.60 -15.48 -29.54
CA PRO A 354 19.70 -14.83 -30.24
C PRO A 354 19.30 -14.46 -31.68
N ASP A 355 19.63 -13.25 -32.10
CA ASP A 355 19.40 -12.71 -33.45
C ASP A 355 17.94 -12.69 -33.94
N GLN A 356 16.97 -12.92 -33.06
CA GLN A 356 15.54 -12.86 -33.37
C GLN A 356 14.88 -11.69 -32.63
N ASP A 357 13.70 -11.29 -33.12
CA ASP A 357 12.80 -10.34 -32.48
C ASP A 357 11.77 -11.04 -31.60
N THR A 358 12.04 -12.28 -31.17
CA THR A 358 11.14 -13.07 -30.32
C THR A 358 11.82 -13.46 -29.01
N ALA A 359 11.01 -13.55 -27.95
CA ALA A 359 11.45 -14.05 -26.65
C ALA A 359 10.57 -15.23 -26.21
N ASP A 360 11.18 -16.28 -25.68
CA ASP A 360 10.47 -17.43 -25.12
C ASP A 360 10.10 -17.16 -23.65
N PHE A 361 8.91 -17.63 -23.26
CA PHE A 361 8.36 -17.39 -21.93
C PHE A 361 8.16 -18.71 -21.20
N THR A 362 8.81 -18.87 -20.05
CA THR A 362 8.62 -20.04 -19.18
C THR A 362 7.90 -19.64 -17.91
N ILE A 363 6.62 -19.99 -17.83
CA ILE A 363 5.75 -19.77 -16.67
C ILE A 363 5.98 -20.91 -15.67
N LYS A 364 6.64 -20.61 -14.56
CA LYS A 364 6.91 -21.53 -13.46
C LYS A 364 5.88 -21.33 -12.36
N LEU A 365 5.10 -22.36 -12.08
CA LEU A 365 4.06 -22.33 -11.05
C LEU A 365 4.42 -23.32 -9.95
N SER A 366 4.69 -22.82 -8.75
CA SER A 366 4.96 -23.66 -7.57
C SER A 366 3.69 -23.97 -6.80
N PRO A 367 3.23 -25.23 -6.73
CA PRO A 367 1.98 -25.57 -6.07
C PRO A 367 1.97 -25.17 -4.60
N ALA A 368 0.84 -24.61 -4.15
CA ALA A 368 0.57 -24.46 -2.72
C ALA A 368 0.25 -25.83 -2.09
N ARG A 369 0.32 -25.92 -0.76
CA ARG A 369 -0.19 -27.10 -0.05
C ARG A 369 -1.68 -27.26 -0.39
N LYS A 370 -2.06 -28.43 -0.90
CA LYS A 370 -3.43 -28.67 -1.39
C LYS A 370 -4.49 -28.42 -0.32
N TYR A 371 -4.22 -28.86 0.91
CA TYR A 371 -5.12 -28.70 2.05
C TYR A 371 -4.54 -27.72 3.06
N SER A 372 -5.41 -26.86 3.60
CA SER A 372 -5.15 -25.99 4.75
C SER A 372 -6.18 -26.26 5.83
N PHE A 373 -5.74 -26.39 7.06
CA PHE A 373 -6.58 -26.61 8.23
C PHE A 373 -6.51 -25.39 9.14
N THR A 374 -7.66 -24.97 9.65
CA THR A 374 -7.81 -23.82 10.54
C THR A 374 -8.70 -24.21 11.71
N ALA A 375 -8.34 -23.80 12.91
CA ALA A 375 -9.14 -23.98 14.11
C ALA A 375 -9.10 -22.68 14.92
N ASN A 376 -10.25 -22.04 15.08
CA ASN A 376 -10.40 -20.74 15.74
C ASN A 376 -11.32 -20.87 16.95
N LEU A 377 -10.97 -20.17 18.03
CA LEU A 377 -11.80 -19.99 19.22
C LEU A 377 -12.23 -18.51 19.28
N GLU A 378 -13.53 -18.27 19.28
CA GLU A 378 -14.14 -16.94 19.33
C GLU A 378 -14.85 -16.76 20.67
N GLY A 379 -14.57 -15.64 21.35
CA GLY A 379 -15.30 -15.19 22.52
C GLY A 379 -16.08 -13.93 22.19
N SER A 380 -17.37 -13.89 22.53
CA SER A 380 -18.24 -12.75 22.30
C SER A 380 -19.02 -12.39 23.55
N ARG A 381 -19.27 -11.09 23.73
CA ARG A 381 -20.13 -10.59 24.80
C ARG A 381 -21.13 -9.62 24.20
N ASN A 382 -22.41 -9.96 24.32
CA ASN A 382 -23.49 -9.09 23.88
C ASN A 382 -24.25 -8.57 25.10
N ASN A 383 -24.36 -7.25 25.23
CA ASN A 383 -25.13 -6.62 26.29
C ASN A 383 -26.48 -6.22 25.72
N ASN A 384 -27.54 -6.94 26.10
CA ASN A 384 -28.89 -6.65 25.61
C ASN A 384 -29.78 -6.18 26.76
N ALA A 385 -30.49 -5.06 26.59
CA ALA A 385 -31.24 -4.39 27.66
C ALA A 385 -32.39 -5.25 28.24
N PHE A 386 -32.94 -6.18 27.44
CA PHE A 386 -34.05 -7.06 27.84
C PHE A 386 -33.62 -8.48 28.25
N SER A 387 -32.47 -8.98 27.79
CA SER A 387 -32.05 -10.39 27.95
C SER A 387 -30.79 -10.58 28.79
N GLY A 388 -30.22 -9.49 29.34
CA GLY A 388 -28.99 -9.51 30.13
C GLY A 388 -27.70 -9.58 29.28
N ASN A 389 -26.57 -9.82 29.94
CA ASN A 389 -25.29 -10.05 29.28
C ASN A 389 -25.23 -11.49 28.77
N LEU A 390 -25.17 -11.68 27.46
CA LEU A 390 -24.93 -12.96 26.82
C LEU A 390 -23.44 -13.13 26.59
N LEU A 391 -22.87 -14.24 27.04
CA LEU A 391 -21.50 -14.63 26.72
C LEU A 391 -21.53 -15.79 25.74
N GLY A 392 -21.01 -15.58 24.54
CA GLY A 392 -20.90 -16.58 23.48
C GLY A 392 -19.48 -17.10 23.34
N ILE A 393 -19.34 -18.42 23.25
CA ILE A 393 -18.09 -19.09 22.89
C ILE A 393 -18.37 -19.91 21.64
N ALA A 394 -17.58 -19.67 20.58
CA ALA A 394 -17.67 -20.46 19.36
C ALA A 394 -16.33 -21.09 18.99
N VAL A 395 -16.39 -22.35 18.57
CA VAL A 395 -15.28 -23.08 17.96
C VAL A 395 -15.59 -23.21 16.47
N ASN A 396 -14.63 -22.83 15.65
CA ASN A 396 -14.73 -22.86 14.19
C ASN A 396 -13.57 -23.70 13.65
N VAL A 397 -13.89 -24.78 12.93
CA VAL A 397 -12.93 -25.67 12.30
C VAL A 397 -13.14 -25.65 10.79
N GLY A 398 -12.13 -25.19 10.06
CA GLY A 398 -12.16 -25.04 8.61
C GLY A 398 -11.13 -25.93 7.91
N LEU A 399 -11.55 -26.58 6.82
CA LEU A 399 -10.71 -27.28 5.86
C LEU A 399 -10.85 -26.61 4.49
N GLN A 400 -9.74 -26.06 3.97
CA GLN A 400 -9.66 -25.50 2.62
C GLN A 400 -8.90 -26.48 1.72
N ASN A 401 -9.51 -26.86 0.59
CA ASN A 401 -8.87 -27.54 -0.54
C ASN A 401 -8.67 -26.53 -1.68
N ARG A 402 -7.42 -26.19 -1.98
CA ARG A 402 -7.05 -25.19 -3.00
C ARG A 402 -7.14 -25.71 -4.44
N ASN A 403 -7.29 -27.02 -4.63
CA ASN A 403 -7.30 -27.66 -5.94
C ASN A 403 -8.34 -28.79 -6.00
N PHE A 404 -9.60 -28.42 -5.79
CA PHE A 404 -10.74 -29.31 -5.93
C PHE A 404 -10.84 -29.82 -7.38
N ALA A 405 -11.09 -31.13 -7.53
CA ALA A 405 -11.16 -31.82 -8.82
C ALA A 405 -9.98 -31.58 -9.79
N LYS A 406 -8.78 -31.24 -9.27
CA LYS A 406 -7.59 -30.88 -10.06
C LYS A 406 -7.78 -29.68 -11.01
N SER A 407 -8.75 -28.81 -10.71
CA SER A 407 -9.18 -27.72 -11.60
C SER A 407 -8.81 -26.33 -11.11
N ALA A 408 -7.96 -26.23 -10.07
CA ALA A 408 -7.65 -24.98 -9.36
C ALA A 408 -8.89 -24.28 -8.76
N ASP A 409 -9.98 -25.03 -8.59
CA ASP A 409 -11.18 -24.59 -7.89
C ASP A 409 -10.93 -24.72 -6.39
N GLN A 410 -11.34 -23.71 -5.61
CA GLN A 410 -11.23 -23.77 -4.16
C GLN A 410 -12.48 -24.37 -3.55
N SER A 411 -12.32 -25.23 -2.55
CA SER A 411 -13.42 -25.80 -1.77
C SER A 411 -13.13 -25.59 -0.29
N ILE A 412 -14.07 -25.00 0.43
CA ILE A 412 -13.95 -24.66 1.85
C ILE A 412 -15.08 -25.35 2.59
N THR A 413 -14.73 -26.23 3.51
CA THR A 413 -15.67 -26.80 4.47
C THR A 413 -15.40 -26.18 5.83
N ASN A 414 -16.43 -25.64 6.48
CA ASN A 414 -16.31 -25.07 7.81
C ASN A 414 -17.42 -25.61 8.72
N ILE A 415 -17.01 -26.10 9.89
CA ILE A 415 -17.87 -26.54 10.99
C ILE A 415 -17.74 -25.54 12.13
N ARG A 416 -18.85 -24.90 12.50
CA ARG A 416 -18.91 -23.95 13.60
C ARG A 416 -19.87 -24.47 14.67
N TYR A 417 -19.38 -24.58 15.90
CA TYR A 417 -20.18 -24.89 17.08
C TYR A 417 -20.14 -23.68 18.02
N ASN A 418 -21.31 -23.16 18.40
CA ASN A 418 -21.46 -21.95 19.21
C ASN A 418 -22.38 -22.23 20.40
N ILE A 419 -21.92 -21.85 21.59
CA ILE A 419 -22.72 -21.86 22.82
C ILE A 419 -22.81 -20.43 23.32
N GLU A 420 -24.03 -19.95 23.52
CA GLU A 420 -24.30 -18.69 24.21
C GLU A 420 -24.90 -18.98 25.57
N THR A 421 -24.31 -18.40 26.61
CA THR A 421 -24.84 -18.45 27.97
C THR A 421 -25.63 -17.18 28.28
N GLY A 422 -26.77 -17.37 28.95
CA GLY A 422 -27.57 -16.30 29.54
C GLY A 422 -27.49 -16.34 31.06
N LYS A 423 -27.85 -15.23 31.69
CA LYS A 423 -27.95 -15.13 33.15
C LYS A 423 -29.32 -14.60 33.52
N ASP A 424 -30.02 -15.32 34.39
CA ASP A 424 -31.22 -14.81 35.04
C ASP A 424 -30.79 -13.77 36.09
N THR A 425 -31.24 -12.52 35.92
CA THR A 425 -30.91 -11.44 36.86
C THR A 425 -31.71 -11.50 38.15
N VAL A 426 -32.85 -12.22 38.16
CA VAL A 426 -33.74 -12.38 39.30
C VAL A 426 -33.37 -13.62 40.12
N ALA A 427 -33.09 -14.75 39.47
CA ALA A 427 -32.73 -16.01 40.14
C ALA A 427 -31.21 -16.22 40.34
N GLY A 428 -30.35 -15.42 39.70
CA GLY A 428 -28.90 -15.52 39.82
C GLY A 428 -28.25 -16.73 39.12
N VAL A 429 -29.03 -17.53 38.40
CA VAL A 429 -28.58 -18.77 37.73
C VAL A 429 -28.07 -18.47 36.32
N SER A 430 -26.92 -19.05 35.95
CA SER A 430 -26.42 -19.08 34.58
C SER A 430 -26.98 -20.29 33.83
N PHE A 431 -27.32 -20.12 32.56
CA PHE A 431 -27.83 -21.19 31.72
C PHE A 431 -27.32 -21.09 30.29
N ILE A 432 -27.32 -22.22 29.57
CA ILE A 432 -27.12 -22.21 28.12
C ILE A 432 -28.40 -21.67 27.48
N GLN A 433 -28.30 -20.52 26.85
CA GLN A 433 -29.41 -19.85 26.17
C GLN A 433 -29.55 -20.31 24.73
N THR A 434 -28.42 -20.40 24.01
CA THR A 434 -28.40 -20.81 22.61
C THR A 434 -27.31 -21.86 22.39
N ASN A 435 -27.63 -22.92 21.66
CA ASN A 435 -26.66 -23.85 21.09
C ASN A 435 -26.82 -23.85 19.56
N GLN A 436 -25.72 -23.69 18.82
CA GLN A 436 -25.74 -23.68 17.36
C GLN A 436 -24.64 -24.58 16.79
N LEU A 437 -25.01 -25.41 15.83
CA LEU A 437 -24.08 -26.16 14.99
C LEU A 437 -24.33 -25.77 13.54
N ILE A 438 -23.31 -25.28 12.84
CA ILE A 438 -23.38 -24.88 11.44
C ILE A 438 -22.30 -25.63 10.66
N LEU A 439 -22.72 -26.38 9.65
CA LEU A 439 -21.87 -26.95 8.62
C LEU A 439 -22.04 -26.14 7.34
N SER A 440 -20.95 -25.58 6.84
CA SER A 440 -20.92 -24.82 5.60
C SER A 440 -19.91 -25.45 4.64
N HIS A 441 -20.30 -25.55 3.38
CA HIS A 441 -19.44 -26.01 2.30
C HIS A 441 -19.57 -25.05 1.13
N THR A 442 -18.47 -24.43 0.72
CA THR A 442 -18.45 -23.48 -0.39
C THR A 442 -17.42 -23.90 -1.42
N ILE A 443 -17.80 -23.90 -2.70
CA ILE A 443 -16.90 -24.11 -3.83
C ILE A 443 -16.82 -22.81 -4.62
N TYR A 444 -15.60 -22.34 -4.84
CA TYR A 444 -15.28 -21.19 -5.67
C TYR A 444 -14.64 -21.67 -6.97
N ILE A 445 -15.30 -21.36 -8.08
CA ILE A 445 -14.87 -21.70 -9.42
C ILE A 445 -14.48 -20.38 -10.11
N PRO A 446 -13.20 -20.16 -10.46
CA PRO A 446 -12.68 -18.87 -10.93
C PRO A 446 -13.03 -18.58 -12.40
N ARG A 447 -14.25 -18.94 -12.81
CA ARG A 447 -14.78 -18.78 -14.16
C ARG A 447 -16.31 -18.79 -14.11
N PRO A 448 -16.99 -18.11 -15.04
CA PRO A 448 -18.45 -18.13 -15.12
C PRO A 448 -18.94 -19.52 -15.54
N VAL A 449 -19.54 -20.27 -14.60
CA VAL A 449 -20.22 -21.54 -14.88
C VAL A 449 -21.69 -21.25 -15.25
N LEU A 450 -22.24 -21.97 -16.23
CA LEU A 450 -23.60 -21.80 -16.79
C LEU A 450 -23.88 -20.50 -17.58
N ILE A 451 -23.28 -19.35 -17.22
CA ILE A 451 -23.52 -18.06 -17.90
C ILE A 451 -22.40 -17.62 -18.84
N LYS A 452 -21.43 -18.50 -19.16
CA LYS A 452 -20.26 -18.16 -19.99
C LYS A 452 -20.63 -17.43 -21.29
N ARG A 453 -21.75 -17.81 -21.93
CA ARG A 453 -22.23 -17.20 -23.18
C ARG A 453 -22.82 -15.80 -22.98
N LEU A 454 -23.41 -15.52 -21.82
CA LEU A 454 -24.01 -14.23 -21.49
C LEU A 454 -22.98 -13.20 -21.02
N VAL A 455 -21.85 -13.65 -20.48
CA VAL A 455 -20.76 -12.77 -20.04
C VAL A 455 -19.88 -12.39 -21.25
N PRO A 456 -19.72 -11.09 -21.56
CA PRO A 456 -18.81 -10.64 -22.62
C PRO A 456 -17.39 -11.13 -22.38
N GLU A 457 -16.66 -11.47 -23.44
CA GLU A 457 -15.33 -12.09 -23.32
C GLU A 457 -14.38 -11.31 -22.41
N LYS A 458 -14.41 -9.97 -22.53
CA LYS A 458 -13.63 -9.04 -21.69
C LYS A 458 -13.82 -9.22 -20.19
N TYR A 459 -14.99 -9.69 -19.73
CA TYR A 459 -15.30 -9.86 -18.31
C TYR A 459 -15.24 -11.30 -17.83
N ARG A 460 -15.13 -12.28 -18.74
CA ARG A 460 -15.17 -13.71 -18.36
C ARG A 460 -14.05 -14.11 -17.41
N ASN A 461 -12.89 -13.45 -17.50
CA ASN A 461 -11.76 -13.75 -16.62
C ASN A 461 -11.89 -13.11 -15.23
N ASN A 462 -12.77 -12.11 -15.08
CA ASN A 462 -13.01 -11.43 -13.81
C ASN A 462 -14.27 -11.93 -13.09
N VAL A 463 -14.96 -12.92 -13.64
CA VAL A 463 -16.15 -13.50 -12.99
C VAL A 463 -15.77 -14.81 -12.30
N ARG A 464 -16.07 -14.90 -11.01
CA ARG A 464 -15.98 -16.12 -10.20
C ARG A 464 -17.38 -16.63 -9.88
N THR A 465 -17.63 -17.92 -10.04
CA THR A 465 -18.85 -18.57 -9.55
C THR A 465 -18.63 -19.08 -8.14
N SER A 466 -19.57 -18.76 -7.23
CA SER A 466 -19.61 -19.30 -5.88
C SER A 466 -20.85 -20.20 -5.73
N PHE A 467 -20.64 -21.40 -5.21
CA PHE A 467 -21.72 -22.31 -4.85
C PHE A 467 -21.55 -22.68 -3.37
N ALA A 468 -22.54 -22.37 -2.55
CA ALA A 468 -22.48 -22.61 -1.11
C ALA A 468 -23.68 -23.43 -0.64
N ILE A 469 -23.41 -24.39 0.24
CA ILE A 469 -24.41 -25.17 0.97
C ILE A 469 -24.16 -24.92 2.45
N ASN A 470 -25.20 -24.52 3.17
CA ASN A 470 -25.16 -24.25 4.60
C ASN A 470 -26.27 -25.03 5.30
N ILE A 471 -25.89 -25.80 6.30
CA ILE A 471 -26.79 -26.60 7.13
C ILE A 471 -26.57 -26.15 8.57
N GLY A 472 -27.62 -25.70 9.24
CA GLY A 472 -27.51 -25.19 10.61
C GLY A 472 -28.61 -25.74 11.50
N SER A 473 -28.26 -26.07 12.75
CA SER A 473 -29.20 -26.38 13.82
C SER A 473 -29.00 -25.38 14.94
N THR A 474 -30.05 -24.65 15.31
CA THR A 474 -30.06 -23.70 16.42
C THR A 474 -31.12 -24.12 17.42
N GLN A 475 -30.70 -24.38 18.64
CA GLN A 475 -31.59 -24.65 19.77
C GLN A 475 -31.53 -23.46 20.71
N ARG A 476 -32.67 -22.78 20.88
CA ARG A 476 -32.84 -21.72 21.87
C ARG A 476 -33.77 -22.18 22.97
N ARG A 477 -33.25 -22.17 24.20
CA ARG A 477 -33.96 -22.66 25.37
C ARG A 477 -35.29 -21.92 25.53
N GLN A 478 -36.37 -22.68 25.72
CA GLN A 478 -37.74 -22.20 25.94
C GLN A 478 -38.31 -21.28 24.83
N LEU A 479 -37.65 -21.21 23.67
CA LEU A 479 -38.11 -20.40 22.54
C LEU A 479 -38.40 -21.27 21.32
N TYR A 480 -37.37 -21.83 20.69
CA TYR A 480 -37.53 -22.60 19.46
C TYR A 480 -36.33 -23.49 19.17
N ASN A 481 -36.57 -24.52 18.36
CA ASN A 481 -35.55 -25.30 17.66
C ASN A 481 -35.69 -25.02 16.17
N LEU A 482 -34.61 -24.55 15.54
CA LEU A 482 -34.58 -24.16 14.14
C LEU A 482 -33.54 -24.98 13.39
N SER A 483 -33.99 -25.72 12.39
CA SER A 483 -33.12 -26.34 11.39
C SER A 483 -33.16 -25.50 10.12
N THR A 484 -31.97 -25.18 9.59
CA THR A 484 -31.81 -24.36 8.39
C THR A 484 -31.05 -25.16 7.34
N PHE A 485 -31.54 -25.10 6.11
CA PHE A 485 -30.86 -25.57 4.92
C PHE A 485 -30.89 -24.44 3.91
N ASN A 486 -29.72 -23.96 3.51
CA ASN A 486 -29.59 -22.87 2.56
C ASN A 486 -28.57 -23.27 1.49
N THR A 487 -28.99 -23.21 0.23
CA THR A 487 -28.12 -23.35 -0.92
C THR A 487 -28.11 -22.03 -1.68
N SER A 488 -26.93 -21.52 -2.00
CA SER A 488 -26.77 -20.33 -2.82
C SER A 488 -25.85 -20.59 -4.00
N TRP A 489 -26.17 -19.92 -5.11
CA TRP A 489 -25.35 -19.86 -6.30
C TRP A 489 -25.19 -18.39 -6.68
N GLY A 490 -23.96 -17.94 -6.81
CA GLY A 490 -23.62 -16.54 -7.04
C GLY A 490 -22.52 -16.36 -8.08
N TYR A 491 -22.44 -15.14 -8.59
CA TYR A 491 -21.35 -14.68 -9.45
C TYR A 491 -20.75 -13.42 -8.83
N GLU A 492 -19.44 -13.43 -8.65
CA GLU A 492 -18.66 -12.34 -8.08
C GLU A 492 -17.79 -11.74 -9.17
N LEU A 493 -17.84 -10.42 -9.33
CA LEU A 493 -16.91 -9.67 -10.18
C LEU A 493 -15.66 -9.34 -9.36
N GLN A 494 -14.50 -9.71 -9.87
CA GLN A 494 -13.17 -9.51 -9.28
C GLN A 494 -12.42 -8.35 -9.92
#